data_AF-V5GRN8-F1
#
_entry.id   AF-V5GRN8-F1
#
_cell.length_a   1.000
_cell.length_b   1.000
_cell.length_c   1.000
_cell.angle_alpha   90.00
_cell.angle_beta   90.00
_cell.angle_gamma   90.00
#
_symmetry.space_group_name_H-M   'P 1'
#
loop_
_entity.id
_entity.type
_entity.pdbx_description
1 polymer ?
#
loop_
_entity_poly.entity_id
_entity_poly.type
_entity_poly.pdbx_seq_one_letter_code
_entity_poly.pdbx_strand_id
1 'polypeptide(L)' 'MVMAYPSSFVFKDHVVPAVFAPTAHIFYGERVMDLDDDIPKWAGHKNSSEQLPHAPKDSTDRTMGKGKRHKVDERD' A
#
# COMPACT_ATOMS: atom_id res chain seq x y z
N MET A 1 -11.88 -13.86 -16.74
CA MET A 1 -11.61 -12.97 -15.60
C MET A 1 -10.75 -11.82 -16.10
N VAL A 2 -11.15 -10.56 -15.91
CA VAL A 2 -10.36 -9.39 -16.35
C VAL A 2 -9.87 -8.66 -15.11
N MET A 3 -8.57 -8.35 -15.08
CA MET A 3 -7.97 -7.46 -14.09
C MET A 3 -7.69 -6.13 -14.77
N ALA A 4 -8.28 -5.05 -14.27
CA ALA A 4 -8.08 -3.70 -14.77
C ALA A 4 -7.38 -2.87 -13.70
N TYR A 5 -6.37 -2.12 -14.12
CA TYR A 5 -5.64 -1.20 -13.24
C TYR A 5 -6.22 0.20 -13.39
N PRO A 6 -6.08 1.09 -12.39
CA PRO A 6 -6.58 2.46 -12.50
C PRO A 6 -6.03 3.18 -13.75
N SER A 7 -4.76 2.92 -14.10
CA SER A 7 -4.11 3.45 -15.30
C SER A 7 -4.63 2.87 -16.62
N SER A 8 -5.46 1.83 -16.58
CA SER A 8 -6.11 1.27 -17.78
C SER A 8 -7.27 2.15 -18.29
N PHE A 9 -7.69 3.14 -17.51
CA PHE A 9 -8.80 4.03 -17.85
C PHE A 9 -8.30 5.43 -18.21
N VAL A 10 -8.93 6.05 -19.20
CA VAL A 10 -8.73 7.48 -19.50
C VAL A 10 -9.82 8.26 -18.79
N PHE A 11 -9.47 8.91 -17.67
CA PHE A 11 -10.38 9.78 -16.93
C PHE A 11 -10.53 11.13 -17.63
N LYS A 12 -11.70 11.78 -17.47
CA LYS A 12 -12.07 13.03 -18.16
C LYS A 12 -11.02 14.14 -18.03
N ASP A 13 -10.44 14.27 -16.84
CA ASP A 13 -9.44 15.30 -16.53
C ASP A 13 -8.00 14.74 -16.53
N HIS A 14 -7.80 13.51 -17.01
CA HIS A 14 -6.53 12.76 -16.93
C HIS A 14 -5.99 12.59 -15.49
N VAL A 15 -6.84 12.82 -14.48
CA VAL A 15 -6.53 12.62 -13.06
C VAL A 15 -7.15 11.32 -12.59
N VAL A 16 -6.34 10.45 -11.99
CA VAL A 16 -6.83 9.24 -11.34
C VAL A 16 -7.56 9.63 -10.04
N PRO A 17 -8.83 9.23 -9.86
CA PRO A 17 -9.54 9.50 -8.62
C PRO A 17 -8.83 8.94 -7.38
N ALA A 18 -8.85 9.70 -6.28
CA ALA A 18 -8.20 9.30 -5.02
C ALA A 18 -8.74 7.97 -4.45
N VAL A 19 -9.97 7.58 -4.80
CA VAL A 19 -10.58 6.29 -4.39
C VAL A 19 -9.83 5.07 -4.94
N PHE A 20 -9.02 5.23 -5.98
CA PHE A 20 -8.15 4.16 -6.47
C PHE A 20 -6.86 3.99 -5.66
N ALA A 21 -6.60 4.86 -4.67
CA ALA A 21 -5.45 4.71 -3.79
C ALA A 21 -5.55 3.40 -3.00
N PRO A 22 -4.44 2.66 -2.83
CA PRO A 22 -4.44 1.45 -2.04
C PRO A 22 -4.77 1.76 -0.58
N THR A 23 -5.59 0.93 0.04
CA THR A 23 -5.96 1.06 1.46
C THR A 23 -5.24 0.05 2.36
N ALA A 24 -4.58 -0.94 1.77
CA ALA A 24 -3.78 -1.95 2.45
C ALA A 24 -2.91 -2.73 1.43
N HIS A 25 -1.82 -3.31 1.90
CA HIS A 25 -1.12 -4.38 1.20
C HIS A 25 -1.64 -5.73 1.68
N ILE A 26 -2.01 -6.59 0.73
CA ILE A 26 -2.38 -7.98 0.98
C ILE A 26 -1.31 -8.90 0.41
N PHE A 27 -1.25 -10.14 0.92
CA PHE A 27 -0.21 -11.11 0.56
C PHE A 27 1.22 -10.61 0.83
N TYR A 28 1.37 -9.74 1.83
CA TYR A 28 2.63 -9.09 2.20
C TYR A 28 3.60 -10.03 2.95
N GLY A 29 3.17 -11.25 3.27
CA GLY A 29 4.03 -12.29 3.84
C GLY A 29 5.12 -12.78 2.88
N GLU A 30 4.86 -12.73 1.57
CA GLU A 30 5.79 -13.16 0.51
C GLU A 30 6.47 -11.98 -0.19
N ARG A 31 6.54 -10.83 0.47
CA ARG A 31 7.15 -9.62 -0.10
C ARG A 31 8.64 -9.79 -0.32
N VAL A 32 9.14 -9.19 -1.40
CA VAL A 32 10.57 -9.11 -1.71
C VAL A 32 11.21 -7.82 -1.17
N MET A 33 10.38 -6.82 -0.88
CA MET A 33 10.78 -5.49 -0.43
C MET A 33 9.78 -4.91 0.56
N ASP A 34 10.29 -4.15 1.52
CA ASP A 34 9.48 -3.37 2.45
C ASP A 34 9.07 -2.02 1.83
N LEU A 35 7.88 -1.56 2.19
CA LEU A 35 7.27 -0.33 1.70
C LEU A 35 6.83 0.49 2.91
N ASP A 36 7.38 1.68 3.04
CA ASP A 36 7.05 2.65 4.10
C ASP A 36 6.07 3.68 3.52
N ASP A 37 4.77 3.42 3.70
CA ASP A 37 3.67 4.11 3.01
C ASP A 37 2.40 4.31 3.86
N ASP A 38 2.52 4.19 5.18
CA ASP A 38 1.46 4.26 6.20
C ASP A 38 0.25 3.35 6.07
N ILE A 39 0.16 2.58 5.00
CA ILE A 39 -1.00 1.72 4.79
C ILE A 39 -0.80 0.36 5.47
N PRO A 40 -1.86 -0.20 6.08
CA PRO A 40 -1.80 -1.50 6.75
C PRO A 40 -1.26 -2.61 5.86
N LYS A 41 -0.41 -3.47 6.42
CA LYS A 41 0.16 -4.65 5.76
C LYS A 41 -0.50 -5.92 6.28
N TRP A 42 -0.92 -6.83 5.41
CA TRP A 42 -1.55 -8.09 5.77
C TRP A 42 -0.79 -9.26 5.14
N ALA A 43 -0.54 -10.32 5.91
CA ALA A 43 0.19 -11.49 5.45
C ALA A 43 -0.52 -12.20 4.27
N GLY A 44 -1.85 -12.22 4.29
CA GLY A 44 -2.72 -12.72 3.24
C GLY A 44 -3.81 -11.70 2.91
N HIS A 45 -5.09 -12.11 2.89
CA HIS A 45 -6.20 -11.21 2.62
C HIS A 45 -6.51 -10.29 3.83
N LYS A 46 -6.93 -9.05 3.57
CA LYS A 46 -7.36 -8.07 4.58
C LYS A 46 -8.47 -8.66 5.46
N ASN A 47 -8.36 -8.46 6.78
CA ASN A 47 -9.30 -8.93 7.81
C ASN A 47 -9.45 -10.46 7.94
N SER A 48 -8.66 -11.24 7.19
CA SER A 48 -8.71 -12.71 7.20
C SER A 48 -7.34 -13.34 7.46
N SER A 49 -6.31 -12.52 7.71
CA SER A 49 -4.94 -12.97 7.94
C SER A 49 -4.27 -12.10 9.00
N GLU A 50 -3.04 -12.43 9.39
CA GLU A 50 -2.27 -11.62 10.34
C GLU A 50 -1.95 -10.23 9.75
N GLN A 51 -2.17 -9.18 10.52
CA GLN A 51 -1.71 -7.83 10.19
C GLN A 51 -0.23 -7.71 10.60
N LEU A 52 0.63 -7.40 9.63
CA LEU A 52 2.06 -7.28 9.83
C LEU A 52 2.43 -5.86 10.32
N PRO A 53 3.53 -5.71 11.08
CA PRO A 53 4.06 -4.41 11.47
C PRO A 53 4.40 -3.53 10.26
N HIS A 54 4.26 -2.21 10.42
CA HIS A 54 4.49 -1.26 9.33
C HIS A 54 5.98 -1.08 8.98
N ALA A 55 6.85 -1.04 9.99
CA ALA A 55 8.28 -0.77 9.81
C ALA A 55 9.13 -2.06 9.79
N PRO A 56 10.13 -2.17 8.91
CA PRO A 56 11.13 -3.22 8.98
C PRO A 56 12.02 -3.06 10.22
N LYS A 57 12.44 -4.20 10.78
CA LYS A 57 13.23 -4.24 12.03
C LYS A 57 14.75 -4.19 11.82
N ASP A 58 15.24 -4.31 10.59
CA ASP A 58 16.67 -4.52 10.31
C ASP A 58 17.30 -3.51 9.36
N SER A 59 18.61 -3.30 9.51
CA SER A 59 19.42 -2.25 8.87
C SER A 59 19.91 -2.55 7.44
N THR A 60 19.72 -3.77 6.91
CA THR A 60 20.03 -4.14 5.50
C THR A 60 18.88 -3.78 4.54
N ASP A 61 18.18 -2.71 4.89
CA ASP A 61 16.80 -2.46 4.55
C ASP A 61 16.59 -2.08 3.08
N ARG A 62 15.87 -2.93 2.33
CA ARG A 62 15.39 -2.63 0.97
C ARG A 62 14.07 -1.83 0.99
N THR A 63 13.83 -1.06 2.04
CA THR A 63 12.65 -0.20 2.13
C THR A 63 12.67 0.89 1.07
N MET A 64 11.61 0.90 0.26
CA MET A 64 11.27 2.04 -0.58
C MET A 64 10.27 2.93 0.14
N GLY A 65 10.31 4.23 -0.17
CA GLY A 65 9.40 5.22 0.41
C GLY A 65 9.99 6.07 1.54
N LYS A 66 11.22 5.76 1.99
CA LYS A 66 11.90 6.52 3.05
C LYS A 66 11.89 8.02 2.78
N GLY A 67 11.33 8.79 3.72
CA GLY A 67 11.34 10.26 3.70
C GLY A 67 10.17 10.93 2.98
N LYS A 68 9.18 10.18 2.47
CA LYS A 68 7.91 10.77 2.05
C LYS A 68 7.11 11.12 3.32
N ARG A 69 6.74 12.40 3.49
CA ARG A 69 5.88 12.83 4.60
C ARG A 69 4.56 12.07 4.56
N HIS A 70 4.29 11.40 5.66
CA HIS A 70 3.13 10.60 5.99
C HIS A 70 1.89 11.50 5.88
N LYS A 71 0.89 11.13 5.05
CA LYS A 71 -0.35 11.90 4.95
C LYS A 71 -1.16 11.57 6.19
N VAL A 72 -1.15 12.49 7.17
CA VAL A 72 -1.87 12.33 8.44
C VAL A 72 -3.35 12.09 8.14
N ASP A 73 -3.87 10.98 8.63
CA ASP A 73 -5.27 10.60 8.58
C ASP A 73 -6.02 11.48 9.60
N GLU A 74 -6.57 12.60 9.15
CA GLU A 74 -7.47 13.45 9.95
C GLU A 74 -8.81 12.71 10.07
N ARG A 75 -8.92 11.90 11.13
CA ARG A 75 -10.18 11.27 11.53
C ARG A 75 -10.86 12.18 12.57
N ASP A 76 -11.92 12.85 12.14
CA ASP A 76 -13.01 13.35 12.99
C ASP A 76 -13.94 12.19 13.43
#